data_AF-A0A9P1BS15-F1
#
_entry.id   AF-A0A9P1BS15-F1
#
_cell.length_a   1.000
_cell.length_b   1.000
_cell.length_c   1.000
_cell.angle_alpha   90.00
_cell.angle_beta   90.00
_cell.angle_gamma   90.00
#
_symmetry.space_group_name_H-M   'P 1'
#
loop_
_entity.id
_entity.type
_entity.pdbx_description
1 polymer ?
#
loop_
_entity_poly.entity_id
_entity_poly.type
_entity_poly.pdbx_seq_one_letter_code
_entity_poly.pdbx_strand_id
1 'polypeptide(L)'
;MAQTWNVSNHDWKLMKQNSSLMPHKFTVQDMDNKIRMAKYAVRGAVPARAGELAQQLKAGEKLPFDRLVFCNIGNPHAVGQKPITFYRQVAAAVTDPSLLSAGVTWGRGRSWKDMELGQ
;
A
#
# COMPACT_ATOMS: atom_id res chain seq x y z
N MET A 1 38.15 24.88 6.98
CA MET A 1 37.60 24.49 8.29
C MET A 1 36.54 23.43 8.07
N ALA A 2 36.91 22.15 8.17
CA ALA A 2 35.99 21.03 8.16
C ALA A 2 36.41 20.11 9.31
N GLN A 3 35.61 20.05 10.37
CA GLN A 3 35.83 19.11 11.45
C GLN A 3 35.34 17.73 10.98
N THR A 4 36.28 16.84 10.71
CA THR A 4 36.00 15.42 10.46
C THR A 4 35.73 14.74 11.80
N TRP A 5 34.55 14.14 11.95
CA TRP A 5 34.23 13.29 13.09
C TRP A 5 34.94 11.95 12.94
N ASN A 6 36.02 11.77 13.70
CA ASN A 6 36.75 10.52 13.80
C ASN A 6 36.00 9.58 14.76
N VAL A 7 35.17 8.69 14.22
CA VAL A 7 34.49 7.65 15.02
C VAL A 7 35.50 6.53 15.27
N SER A 8 36.31 6.66 16.32
CA SER A 8 37.20 5.61 16.77
C SER A 8 36.35 4.44 17.32
N ASN A 9 36.68 3.22 16.86
CA ASN A 9 36.01 1.93 17.14
C ASN A 9 35.98 1.49 18.63
N HIS A 10 36.08 2.42 19.59
CA HIS A 10 36.12 2.14 21.03
C HIS A 10 34.83 2.48 21.77
N ASP A 11 33.85 3.13 21.13
CA ASP A 11 32.68 3.68 21.83
C ASP A 11 31.61 2.62 22.18
N TRP A 12 31.54 1.50 21.45
CA TRP A 12 30.54 0.45 21.71
C TRP A 12 30.78 -0.30 23.04
N LYS A 13 32.01 -0.26 23.58
CA LYS A 13 32.34 -0.91 24.87
C LYS A 13 31.86 -0.09 26.06
N LEU A 14 31.76 1.23 25.94
CA LEU A 14 31.22 2.13 26.97
C LEU A 14 29.69 1.98 27.11
N MET A 15 29.00 1.64 26.03
CA MET A 15 27.56 1.37 26.04
C MET A 15 27.17 0.06 26.76
N LYS A 16 28.10 -0.89 26.95
CA LYS A 16 27.81 -2.18 27.60
C LYS A 16 27.82 -2.12 29.14
N GLN A 17 28.30 -1.04 29.73
CA GLN A 17 28.47 -0.94 31.19
C GLN A 17 27.29 -0.27 31.92
N ASN A 18 26.29 0.23 31.19
CA ASN A 18 25.04 0.76 31.74
C ASN A 18 23.88 -0.23 31.50
N SER A 19 23.90 -1.36 32.20
CA SER A 19 22.91 -2.45 32.09
C SER A 19 21.59 -2.16 32.83
N SER A 20 21.25 -0.89 33.08
CA SER A 20 20.00 -0.47 33.74
C SER A 20 18.93 0.08 32.80
N LEU A 21 19.21 0.22 31.50
CA LEU A 21 18.20 0.69 30.53
C LEU A 21 17.37 -0.50 30.04
N MET A 22 16.26 -0.75 30.73
CA MET A 22 15.15 -1.53 30.15
C MET A 22 14.85 -0.97 28.76
N PRO A 23 14.73 -1.79 27.70
CA PRO A 23 14.37 -1.28 26.38
C PRO A 23 13.04 -0.54 26.51
N HIS A 24 13.04 0.76 26.19
CA HIS A 24 11.84 1.58 26.28
C HIS A 24 10.78 1.01 25.34
N LYS A 25 9.72 0.46 25.91
CA LYS A 25 8.61 -0.09 25.14
C LYS A 25 7.77 1.09 24.67
N PHE A 26 7.77 1.34 23.36
CA PHE A 26 6.93 2.37 22.76
C PHE A 26 5.45 2.09 23.03
N THR A 27 4.80 3.01 23.72
CA THR A 27 3.39 2.97 24.09
C THR A 27 2.62 4.12 23.45
N VAL A 28 1.29 4.09 23.53
CA VAL A 28 0.43 5.15 22.99
C VAL A 28 0.71 6.50 23.65
N GLN A 29 1.18 6.48 24.90
CA GLN A 29 1.52 7.64 25.71
C GLN A 29 2.76 8.38 25.18
N ASP A 30 3.65 7.66 24.49
CA ASP A 30 4.86 8.22 23.88
C ASP A 30 4.57 8.96 22.57
N MET A 31 3.35 8.86 22.03
CA MET A 31 2.96 9.53 20.78
C MET A 31 2.58 11.00 20.99
N ASP A 32 2.90 11.83 19.99
CA ASP A 32 2.45 13.23 19.93
C ASP A 32 0.91 13.31 20.07
N ASN A 33 0.46 14.24 20.91
CA ASN A 33 -0.95 14.45 21.17
C ASN A 33 -1.77 14.73 19.89
N LYS A 34 -1.18 15.41 18.89
CA LYS A 34 -1.83 15.66 17.59
C LYS A 34 -2.16 14.36 16.86
N ILE A 35 -1.29 13.36 16.93
CA ILE A 35 -1.51 12.05 16.32
C ILE A 35 -2.61 11.32 17.09
N ARG A 36 -2.56 11.35 18.42
CA ARG A 36 -3.57 10.73 19.29
C ARG A 36 -4.97 11.31 19.08
N MET A 37 -5.07 12.60 18.78
CA MET A 37 -6.33 13.30 18.55
C MET A 37 -6.81 13.25 17.09
N ALA A 38 -5.94 12.94 16.13
CA ALA A 38 -6.29 12.88 14.72
C ALA A 38 -7.33 11.79 14.44
N LYS A 39 -8.40 12.14 13.71
CA LYS A 39 -9.47 11.20 13.31
C LYS A 39 -9.55 11.09 11.80
N TYR A 40 -9.48 9.86 11.29
CA TYR A 40 -9.67 9.57 9.88
C TYR A 40 -10.93 8.73 9.66
N ALA A 41 -12.07 9.43 9.49
CA ALA A 41 -13.39 8.81 9.46
C ALA A 41 -13.59 7.81 8.30
N VAL A 42 -12.89 8.00 7.18
CA VAL A 42 -12.97 7.14 5.98
C VAL A 42 -12.56 5.69 6.28
N ARG A 43 -11.73 5.47 7.31
CA ARG A 43 -11.39 4.14 7.86
C ARG A 43 -11.65 4.07 9.36
N GLY A 44 -12.72 4.71 9.81
CA GLY A 44 -13.12 4.76 11.22
C GLY A 44 -13.97 3.56 11.65
N ALA A 45 -14.83 3.78 12.65
CA ALA A 45 -15.63 2.74 13.28
C ALA A 45 -16.63 2.06 12.33
N VAL A 46 -17.27 2.81 11.43
CA VAL A 46 -18.28 2.26 10.51
C VAL A 46 -17.66 1.25 9.53
N PRO A 47 -16.58 1.58 8.79
CA PRO A 47 -15.88 0.60 7.96
C PRO A 47 -15.30 -0.59 8.75
N ALA A 48 -14.84 -0.36 9.98
CA ALA A 48 -14.35 -1.45 10.85
C ALA A 48 -15.46 -2.45 11.19
N ARG A 49 -16.63 -1.96 11.63
CA ARG A 49 -17.80 -2.80 11.91
C ARG A 49 -18.31 -3.50 10.64
N ALA A 50 -18.32 -2.81 9.51
CA ALA A 50 -18.65 -3.43 8.22
C ALA A 50 -17.67 -4.55 7.85
N GLY A 51 -16.40 -4.44 8.23
CA GLY A 51 -15.40 -5.50 8.08
C GLY A 51 -15.70 -6.75 8.92
N GLU A 52 -16.10 -6.56 10.17
CA GLU A 52 -16.56 -7.66 11.05
C GLU A 52 -17.79 -8.36 10.49
N LEU A 53 -18.80 -7.61 10.06
CA LEU A 53 -20.02 -8.15 9.43
C LEU A 53 -19.68 -8.92 8.14
N ALA A 54 -18.72 -8.45 7.35
CA ALA A 54 -18.26 -9.16 6.17
C ALA A 54 -17.56 -10.49 6.50
N GLN A 55 -16.90 -10.60 7.66
CA GLN A 55 -16.33 -11.86 8.14
C GLN A 55 -17.43 -12.83 8.60
N GLN A 56 -18.44 -12.33 9.31
CA GLN A 56 -19.61 -13.12 9.72
C GLN A 56 -20.35 -13.71 8.53
N LEU A 57 -20.60 -12.90 7.48
CA LEU A 57 -21.18 -13.39 6.23
C LEU A 57 -20.33 -14.49 5.57
N LYS A 58 -19.00 -14.35 5.58
CA LYS A 58 -18.08 -15.39 5.05
C LYS A 58 -18.09 -16.67 5.87
N ALA A 59 -18.33 -16.57 7.17
CA ALA A 59 -18.49 -17.71 8.07
C ALA A 59 -19.86 -18.40 7.93
N GLY A 60 -20.77 -17.84 7.14
CA GLY A 60 -22.11 -18.40 6.91
C GLY A 60 -23.15 -17.99 7.96
N GLU A 61 -22.87 -16.96 8.77
CA GLU A 61 -23.85 -16.42 9.70
C GLU A 61 -25.01 -15.73 8.94
N LYS A 62 -26.24 -15.91 9.44
CA LYS A 62 -27.43 -15.26 8.87
C LYS A 62 -27.57 -13.85 9.42
N LEU A 63 -27.24 -12.87 8.59
CA LEU A 63 -27.51 -11.44 8.83
C LEU A 63 -28.78 -11.02 8.07
N PRO A 64 -29.38 -9.85 8.38
CA PRO A 64 -30.57 -9.34 7.65
C PRO A 64 -30.28 -8.91 6.20
N PHE A 65 -29.13 -9.29 5.65
CA PHE A 65 -28.66 -9.02 4.30
C PHE A 65 -27.68 -10.12 3.86
N ASP A 66 -27.64 -10.43 2.58
CA ASP A 66 -26.77 -11.48 2.03
C ASP A 66 -25.41 -10.94 1.56
N ARG A 67 -25.32 -9.62 1.34
CA ARG A 67 -24.14 -8.98 0.76
C ARG A 67 -23.89 -7.61 1.34
N LEU A 68 -22.62 -7.32 1.55
CA LEU A 68 -22.13 -6.01 1.99
C LEU A 68 -21.35 -5.32 0.87
N VAL A 69 -21.57 -4.02 0.68
CA VAL A 69 -20.87 -3.19 -0.31
C VAL A 69 -20.22 -2.01 0.39
N PHE A 70 -18.90 -1.86 0.18
CA PHE A 70 -18.15 -0.74 0.74
C PHE A 70 -18.29 0.49 -0.17
N CYS A 71 -19.11 1.45 0.26
CA CYS A 71 -19.28 2.74 -0.43
C CYS A 71 -18.53 3.90 0.28
N ASN A 72 -17.70 3.60 1.28
CA ASN A 72 -17.01 4.59 2.11
C ASN A 72 -15.72 5.14 1.47
N ILE A 73 -15.16 4.44 0.48
CA ILE A 73 -13.94 4.84 -0.25
C ILE A 73 -14.27 4.90 -1.72
N GLY A 74 -13.82 5.96 -2.41
CA GLY A 74 -13.86 6.07 -3.86
C GLY A 74 -12.92 5.08 -4.55
N ASN A 75 -13.19 3.79 -4.41
CA ASN A 75 -12.47 2.70 -5.10
C ASN A 75 -13.38 2.11 -6.18
N PRO A 76 -13.42 2.70 -7.38
CA PRO A 76 -14.31 2.26 -8.44
C PRO A 76 -13.98 0.83 -8.93
N HIS A 77 -12.73 0.37 -8.79
CA HIS A 77 -12.36 -1.01 -9.11
C HIS A 77 -12.99 -2.02 -8.16
N ALA A 78 -13.15 -1.70 -6.86
CA ALA A 78 -13.81 -2.58 -5.90
C ALA A 78 -15.30 -2.80 -6.22
N VAL A 79 -15.92 -1.88 -6.96
CA VAL A 79 -17.32 -1.97 -7.42
C VAL A 79 -17.45 -2.40 -8.88
N GLY A 80 -16.39 -2.93 -9.48
CA GLY A 80 -16.43 -3.58 -10.80
C GLY A 80 -16.03 -2.71 -11.99
N GLN A 81 -15.46 -1.52 -11.77
CA GLN A 81 -14.89 -0.74 -12.88
C GLN A 81 -13.73 -1.51 -13.54
N LYS A 82 -13.87 -1.77 -14.84
CA LYS A 82 -12.80 -2.39 -15.64
C LYS A 82 -11.58 -1.47 -15.71
N PRO A 83 -10.36 -1.97 -15.46
CA PRO A 83 -9.14 -1.18 -15.63
C PRO A 83 -8.97 -0.70 -17.07
N ILE A 84 -8.47 0.52 -17.24
CA ILE A 84 -8.16 1.07 -18.55
C ILE A 84 -6.93 0.36 -19.11
N THR A 85 -7.08 -0.25 -20.28
CA THR A 85 -6.07 -1.11 -20.89
C THR A 85 -4.75 -0.37 -21.15
N PHE A 86 -4.80 0.79 -21.79
CA PHE A 86 -3.60 1.56 -22.15
C PHE A 86 -2.64 1.80 -20.97
N TYR A 87 -3.14 2.29 -19.84
CA TYR A 87 -2.30 2.54 -18.67
C TYR A 87 -1.67 1.27 -18.09
N ARG A 88 -2.39 0.14 -18.12
CA ARG A 88 -1.81 -1.14 -17.66
C ARG A 88 -0.72 -1.64 -18.58
N GLN A 89 -0.89 -1.46 -19.89
CA GLN A 89 0.08 -1.85 -20.91
C GLN A 89 1.38 -1.06 -20.76
N VAL A 90 1.28 0.26 -20.59
CA VAL A 90 2.44 1.13 -20.34
C VAL A 90 3.13 0.76 -19.03
N ALA A 91 2.38 0.60 -17.93
CA ALA A 91 2.95 0.21 -16.64
C ALA A 91 3.67 -1.15 -16.72
N ALA A 92 3.11 -2.12 -17.45
CA ALA A 92 3.73 -3.41 -17.68
C ALA A 92 5.05 -3.28 -18.44
N ALA A 93 5.08 -2.52 -19.54
CA ALA A 93 6.29 -2.31 -20.33
C ALA A 93 7.41 -1.58 -19.57
N VAL A 94 7.05 -0.67 -18.67
CA VAL A 94 8.04 0.01 -17.80
C VAL A 94 8.53 -0.92 -16.69
N THR A 95 7.68 -1.80 -16.16
CA THR A 95 8.04 -2.76 -15.11
C THR A 95 8.91 -3.89 -15.65
N ASP A 96 8.63 -4.34 -16.87
CA ASP A 96 9.40 -5.36 -17.58
C ASP A 96 9.71 -4.87 -19.01
N PRO A 97 10.88 -4.22 -19.21
CA PRO A 97 11.30 -3.71 -20.52
C PRO A 97 11.46 -4.78 -21.60
N SER A 98 11.59 -6.08 -21.24
CA SER A 98 11.67 -7.16 -22.21
C SER A 98 10.37 -7.33 -23.01
N LEU A 99 9.24 -6.84 -22.48
CA LEU A 99 7.95 -6.86 -23.17
C LEU A 99 7.93 -5.96 -24.42
N LEU A 100 8.89 -5.03 -24.56
CA LEU A 100 9.04 -4.21 -25.75
C LEU A 100 9.60 -5.01 -26.94
N SER A 101 10.45 -6.01 -26.68
CA SER A 101 11.03 -6.86 -27.73
C SER A 101 10.17 -8.08 -28.05
N ALA A 102 9.29 -8.50 -27.14
CA ALA A 102 8.49 -9.72 -27.25
C ALA A 102 7.38 -9.70 -28.32
N GLY A 103 7.35 -8.72 -29.22
CA GLY A 103 6.35 -8.67 -30.30
C GLY A 103 4.91 -8.69 -29.78
N VAL A 104 4.68 -8.14 -28.58
CA VAL A 104 3.39 -8.18 -27.91
C VAL A 104 2.37 -7.45 -28.78
N THR A 105 1.45 -8.21 -29.37
CA THR A 105 0.35 -7.64 -30.15
C THR A 105 -0.66 -7.04 -29.20
N TRP A 106 -0.86 -5.73 -29.28
CA TRP A 106 -1.84 -5.02 -28.47
C TRP A 106 -3.23 -5.12 -29.14
N GLY A 107 -4.29 -5.01 -28.33
CA GLY A 107 -5.69 -5.30 -28.70
C GLY A 107 -6.09 -5.06 -30.16
N ARG A 108 -6.80 -6.04 -30.74
CA ARG A 108 -7.03 -6.28 -32.18
C ARG A 108 -5.82 -6.79 -32.98
N GLY A 109 -4.83 -7.39 -32.32
CA GLY A 109 -3.74 -8.09 -33.00
C GLY A 109 -2.72 -7.18 -33.70
N ARG A 110 -2.63 -5.91 -33.29
CA ARG A 110 -1.71 -4.95 -33.91
C ARG A 110 -0.40 -4.89 -33.13
N SER A 111 0.69 -5.08 -33.84
CA SER A 111 2.04 -4.84 -33.33
C SER A 111 2.33 -3.34 -33.27
N TRP A 112 3.39 -2.96 -32.55
CA TRP A 112 3.83 -1.56 -32.49
C TRP A 112 4.19 -0.99 -33.87
N LYS A 113 4.72 -1.84 -34.76
CA LYS A 113 5.01 -1.49 -36.17
C LYS A 113 3.74 -1.14 -36.97
N ASP A 114 2.60 -1.70 -36.58
CA ASP A 114 1.32 -1.44 -37.25
C ASP A 114 0.66 -0.13 -36.76
N MET A 115 1.16 0.46 -35.67
CA MET A 115 0.68 1.76 -35.17
C MET A 115 1.47 2.95 -35.74
N GLU A 116 2.72 2.74 -36.19
CA GLU A 116 3.54 3.79 -36.80
C GLU A 116 3.16 4.10 -38.26
N LEU A 117 2.47 3.18 -38.93
CA LEU A 117 2.04 3.34 -40.34
C LEU A 117 0.66 4.00 -40.50
N GLY A 118 0.25 4.83 -39.54
CA GLY A 118 -0.91 5.71 -39.68
C GLY A 118 -0.62 6.90 -40.60
N GLN A 119 -0.47 6.63 -41.90
CA GLN A 119 -0.79 7.57 -42.99
C GLN A 119 -2.11 7.13 -43.63
#